data_AF-A0A496V2Y6-F1
#
_entry.id   AF-A0A496V2Y6-F1
#
_cell.length_a   1.000
_cell.length_b   1.000
_cell.length_c   1.000
_cell.angle_alpha   90.00
_cell.angle_beta   90.00
_cell.angle_gamma   90.00
#
_symmetry.space_group_name_H-M   'P 1'
#
loop_
_entity.id
_entity.type
_entity.pdbx_description
1 polymer ?
#
loop_
_entity_poly.entity_id
_entity_poly.type
_entity_poly.pdbx_seq_one_letter_code
_entity_poly.pdbx_strand_id
1 'polypeptide(L)'
;MNSEPILWINTRDKPGLLLAMMREFKNNSHISFEGSLGHLSFSNMPSASNTETEVLKRQTLSSELDFVIIPLTDQTVQNIWKVLSEKDHLVHEGIIHVQIESNGNLVFGGYDNFHRQCVIAYSGVSIELLERLKEKGVIRGYEQSNA
;
A
#
# COMPACT_ATOMS: atom_id res chain seq x y z
N MET A 1 -8.56 17.10 19.41
CA MET A 1 -7.94 15.81 19.07
C MET A 1 -6.62 16.15 18.43
N ASN A 2 -5.49 15.72 19.02
CA ASN A 2 -4.21 15.87 18.34
C ASN A 2 -4.22 14.86 17.19
N SER A 3 -4.11 15.34 15.96
CA SER A 3 -3.92 14.48 14.79
C SER A 3 -2.66 13.65 15.03
N GLU A 4 -2.74 12.33 14.85
CA GLU A 4 -1.54 11.50 14.93
C GLU A 4 -0.59 11.89 13.79
N PRO A 5 0.73 11.89 14.04
CA PRO A 5 1.70 12.34 13.05
C PRO A 5 1.70 11.43 11.83
N ILE A 6 1.76 12.03 10.64
CA ILE A 6 1.94 11.32 9.38
C ILE A 6 3.40 11.42 8.92
N LEU A 7 3.90 10.35 8.32
CA LEU A 7 5.27 10.25 7.83
C LEU A 7 5.24 10.16 6.29
N TRP A 8 5.80 11.16 5.63
CA TRP A 8 5.97 11.18 4.18
C TRP A 8 7.20 10.39 3.78
N ILE A 9 7.06 9.35 2.96
CA ILE A 9 8.14 8.43 2.61
C ILE A 9 8.72 8.79 1.23
N ASN A 10 10.00 9.13 1.19
CA ASN A 10 10.75 9.25 -0.07
C ASN A 10 11.20 7.87 -0.54
N THR A 11 10.34 7.21 -1.32
CA THR A 11 10.54 5.83 -1.79
C THR A 11 11.61 5.73 -2.87
N ARG A 12 12.51 4.73 -2.77
CA ARG A 12 13.48 4.38 -3.81
C ARG A 12 13.07 3.12 -4.57
N ASP A 13 12.72 2.08 -3.84
CA ASP A 13 12.25 0.78 -4.34
C ASP A 13 10.78 0.61 -3.95
N LYS A 14 9.87 0.87 -4.90
CA LYS A 14 8.42 0.86 -4.65
C LYS A 14 7.89 -0.55 -4.39
N PRO A 15 8.22 -1.59 -5.21
CA PRO A 15 7.83 -2.95 -4.90
C PRO A 15 8.40 -3.44 -3.57
N GLY A 16 9.69 -3.15 -3.30
CA GLY A 16 10.32 -3.52 -2.03
C GLY A 16 9.67 -2.86 -0.81
N LEU A 17 9.29 -1.58 -0.92
CA LEU A 17 8.55 -0.88 0.12
C LEU A 17 7.19 -1.54 0.37
N LEU A 18 6.42 -1.78 -0.69
CA LEU A 18 5.10 -2.38 -0.56
C LEU A 18 5.18 -3.79 0.05
N LEU A 19 6.16 -4.60 -0.37
CA LEU A 19 6.41 -5.91 0.22
C LEU A 19 6.74 -5.82 1.72
N ALA A 20 7.55 -4.85 2.12
CA ALA A 20 7.88 -4.65 3.53
C ALA A 20 6.64 -4.29 4.36
N MET A 21 5.80 -3.37 3.86
CA MET A 21 4.56 -2.98 4.54
C MET A 21 3.57 -4.14 4.63
N MET A 22 3.38 -4.89 3.54
CA MET A 22 2.54 -6.09 3.55
C MET A 22 3.01 -7.13 4.57
N ARG A 23 4.33 -7.29 4.75
CA ARG A 23 4.90 -8.24 5.72
C ARG A 23 4.77 -7.76 7.16
N GLU A 24 4.89 -6.46 7.39
CA GLU A 24 4.73 -5.87 8.72
C GLU A 24 3.29 -6.04 9.23
N PHE A 25 2.31 -5.76 8.36
CA PHE A 25 0.90 -5.74 8.74
C PHE A 25 0.15 -7.01 8.40
N LYS A 26 0.80 -8.10 7.99
CA LYS A 26 0.09 -9.36 7.74
C LYS A 26 -0.61 -9.85 9.02
N ASN A 27 -1.74 -10.53 8.83
CA ASN A 27 -2.69 -10.99 9.85
C ASN A 27 -3.59 -9.87 10.40
N ASN A 28 -4.92 -10.05 10.27
CA ASN A 28 -5.96 -9.10 10.68
C ASN A 28 -5.89 -7.72 9.99
N SER A 29 -5.49 -7.72 8.72
CA SER A 29 -5.29 -6.51 7.91
C SER A 29 -5.73 -6.77 6.48
N HIS A 30 -6.02 -5.71 5.76
CA HIS A 30 -6.38 -5.75 4.34
C HIS A 30 -5.54 -4.77 3.55
N ILE A 31 -5.30 -5.10 2.28
CA ILE A 31 -4.70 -4.21 1.30
C ILE A 31 -5.74 -3.91 0.23
N SER A 32 -5.86 -2.65 -0.18
CA SER A 32 -6.58 -2.28 -1.39
C SER A 32 -5.63 -1.93 -2.52
N PHE A 33 -6.06 -2.22 -3.74
CA PHE A 33 -5.45 -1.74 -4.98
C PHE A 33 -6.51 -1.02 -5.79
N GLU A 34 -6.11 0.06 -6.44
CA GLU A 34 -6.94 0.85 -7.35
C GLU A 34 -6.20 1.13 -8.65
N GLY A 35 -6.89 0.99 -9.79
CA GLY A 35 -6.38 1.39 -11.10
C GLY A 35 -6.96 0.58 -12.27
N SER A 36 -6.13 0.18 -13.23
CA SER A 36 -6.48 -0.78 -14.28
C SER A 36 -5.97 -2.16 -13.88
N LEU A 37 -6.83 -2.95 -13.22
CA LEU A 37 -6.43 -4.17 -12.51
C LEU A 37 -6.82 -5.45 -13.25
N GLY A 38 -7.62 -5.36 -14.32
CA GLY A 38 -8.14 -6.52 -15.05
C GLY A 38 -7.09 -7.53 -15.53
N HIS A 39 -5.83 -7.10 -15.73
CA HIS A 39 -4.72 -7.97 -16.14
C HIS A 39 -3.96 -8.62 -14.97
N LEU A 40 -4.19 -8.18 -13.72
CA LEU A 40 -3.46 -8.62 -12.53
C LEU A 40 -4.14 -9.78 -11.80
N SER A 41 -5.37 -10.13 -12.18
CA SER A 41 -6.16 -11.23 -11.58
C SER A 41 -6.33 -11.14 -10.05
N PHE A 42 -6.19 -9.95 -9.47
CA PHE A 42 -6.32 -9.73 -8.03
C PHE A 42 -7.71 -10.08 -7.50
N SER A 43 -8.75 -9.87 -8.30
CA SER A 43 -10.13 -10.26 -7.99
C SER A 43 -10.32 -11.77 -7.80
N ASN A 44 -9.37 -12.60 -8.28
CA ASN A 44 -9.43 -14.06 -8.16
C ASN A 44 -8.71 -14.56 -6.89
N MET A 45 -8.12 -13.67 -6.10
CA MET A 45 -7.45 -14.06 -4.86
C MET A 45 -8.47 -14.49 -3.79
N PRO A 46 -8.08 -15.40 -2.87
CA PRO A 46 -8.96 -15.83 -1.79
C PRO A 46 -9.49 -14.65 -1.00
N SER A 47 -10.82 -14.60 -0.85
CA SER A 47 -11.53 -13.55 -0.10
C SER A 47 -11.32 -12.13 -0.63
N ALA A 48 -10.92 -11.98 -1.91
CA ALA A 48 -10.91 -10.68 -2.55
C ALA A 48 -12.32 -10.08 -2.66
N SER A 49 -12.43 -8.76 -2.53
CA SER A 49 -13.69 -8.02 -2.59
C SER A 49 -13.51 -6.75 -3.41
N ASN A 50 -14.48 -6.39 -4.25
CA ASN A 50 -14.46 -5.13 -4.99
C ASN A 50 -15.26 -4.02 -4.28
N THR A 51 -15.74 -4.29 -3.07
CA THR A 51 -16.54 -3.37 -2.25
C THR A 51 -15.63 -2.60 -1.29
N GLU A 52 -15.76 -1.28 -1.27
CA GLU A 52 -15.08 -0.41 -0.31
C GLU A 52 -15.48 -0.71 1.13
N THR A 53 -14.61 -0.36 2.07
CA THR A 53 -14.92 -0.39 3.50
C THR A 53 -14.97 1.03 4.06
N GLU A 54 -15.29 1.16 5.34
CA GLU A 54 -15.20 2.45 6.02
C GLU A 54 -13.78 3.06 6.01
N VAL A 55 -12.76 2.22 5.84
CA VAL A 55 -11.33 2.62 5.87
C VAL A 55 -10.70 2.62 4.47
N LEU A 56 -10.89 1.54 3.71
CA LEU A 56 -10.29 1.35 2.39
C LEU A 56 -11.27 1.81 1.30
N LYS A 57 -10.95 2.93 0.65
CA LYS A 57 -11.82 3.61 -0.31
C LYS A 57 -11.03 4.02 -1.54
N ARG A 58 -11.68 4.08 -2.71
CA ARG A 58 -11.06 4.68 -3.89
C ARG A 58 -10.66 6.12 -3.61
N GLN A 59 -9.52 6.52 -4.16
CA GLN A 59 -8.99 7.87 -4.05
C GLN A 59 -9.24 8.68 -5.33
N THR A 60 -9.52 8.03 -6.46
CA THR A 60 -9.85 8.72 -7.71
C THR A 60 -11.31 9.19 -7.71
N LEU A 61 -11.52 10.50 -7.86
CA LEU A 61 -12.86 11.11 -7.86
C LEU A 61 -13.62 10.91 -9.19
N SER A 62 -12.90 10.76 -10.31
CA SER A 62 -13.48 10.50 -11.65
C SER A 62 -12.37 10.15 -12.65
N SER A 63 -12.53 9.14 -13.53
CA SER A 63 -13.57 8.10 -13.62
C SER A 63 -13.43 7.03 -12.52
N GLU A 64 -14.47 6.22 -12.30
CA GLU A 64 -14.37 5.07 -11.41
C GLU A 64 -13.38 4.03 -11.98
N LEU A 65 -12.38 3.67 -11.19
CA LEU A 65 -11.34 2.71 -11.54
C LEU A 65 -11.63 1.34 -10.92
N ASP A 66 -10.96 0.30 -11.45
CA ASP A 66 -10.99 -1.02 -10.83
C ASP A 66 -10.46 -0.90 -9.40
N PHE A 67 -11.12 -1.61 -8.48
CA PHE A 67 -10.75 -1.60 -7.08
C PHE A 67 -10.92 -3.00 -6.50
N VAL A 68 -9.96 -3.42 -5.69
CA VAL A 68 -9.99 -4.71 -5.02
C VAL A 68 -9.35 -4.60 -3.65
N ILE A 69 -9.98 -5.21 -2.66
CA ILE A 69 -9.50 -5.41 -1.31
C ILE A 69 -9.15 -6.88 -1.16
N ILE A 70 -7.97 -7.16 -0.60
CA ILE A 70 -7.46 -8.51 -0.39
C ILE A 70 -7.00 -8.62 1.07
N PRO A 71 -7.39 -9.65 1.83
CA PRO A 71 -6.85 -9.88 3.16
C PRO A 71 -5.34 -10.13 3.09
N LEU A 72 -4.56 -9.56 4.01
CA LEU A 72 -3.12 -9.80 4.11
C LEU A 72 -2.85 -11.02 4.99
N THR A 73 -2.56 -12.13 4.33
CA THR A 73 -2.11 -13.41 4.90
C THR A 73 -0.77 -13.78 4.27
N ASP A 74 -0.03 -14.74 4.84
CA ASP A 74 1.22 -15.20 4.22
C ASP A 74 1.01 -15.65 2.76
N GLN A 75 -0.11 -16.32 2.46
CA GLN A 75 -0.42 -16.80 1.12
C GLN A 75 -0.72 -15.65 0.15
N THR A 76 -1.56 -14.70 0.55
CA THR A 76 -1.92 -13.57 -0.32
C THR A 76 -0.74 -12.63 -0.52
N VAL A 77 0.10 -12.40 0.49
CA VAL A 77 1.35 -11.63 0.34
C VAL A 77 2.27 -12.27 -0.71
N GLN A 78 2.43 -13.60 -0.68
CA GLN A 78 3.22 -14.31 -1.69
C GLN A 78 2.61 -14.18 -3.09
N ASN A 79 1.28 -14.31 -3.20
CA ASN A 79 0.59 -14.23 -4.49
C ASN A 79 0.66 -12.82 -5.08
N ILE A 80 0.45 -11.79 -4.26
CA ILE A 80 0.60 -10.39 -4.67
C ILE A 80 2.05 -10.14 -5.09
N TRP A 81 3.03 -10.56 -4.29
CA TRP A 81 4.44 -10.35 -4.63
C TRP A 81 4.84 -11.01 -5.94
N LYS A 82 4.33 -12.22 -6.22
CA LYS A 82 4.56 -12.89 -7.49
C LYS A 82 4.16 -11.99 -8.65
N VAL A 83 2.96 -11.43 -8.63
CA VAL A 83 2.47 -10.50 -9.66
C VAL A 83 3.34 -9.24 -9.72
N LEU A 84 3.60 -8.58 -8.58
CA LEU A 84 4.34 -7.32 -8.53
C LEU A 84 5.84 -7.44 -8.89
N SER A 85 6.41 -8.64 -8.81
CA SER A 85 7.82 -8.90 -9.14
C SER A 85 8.07 -9.22 -10.61
N GLU A 86 7.03 -9.54 -11.37
CA GLU A 86 7.15 -9.92 -12.79
C GLU A 86 7.30 -8.69 -13.70
N LYS A 87 6.67 -7.56 -13.35
CA LYS A 87 6.76 -6.28 -14.09
C LYS A 87 6.57 -5.08 -13.16
N ASP A 88 6.88 -3.89 -13.70
CA ASP A 88 6.73 -2.61 -12.99
C ASP A 88 5.28 -2.09 -12.98
N HIS A 89 4.42 -2.78 -12.23
CA HIS A 89 3.00 -2.45 -12.10
C HIS A 89 2.69 -1.23 -11.22
N LEU A 90 3.65 -0.78 -10.39
CA LEU A 90 3.45 0.33 -9.46
C LEU A 90 3.80 1.70 -10.06
N VAL A 91 4.40 1.73 -11.27
CA VAL A 91 4.84 2.97 -11.92
C VAL A 91 4.28 3.13 -13.32
N HIS A 92 4.21 2.04 -14.09
CA HIS A 92 3.89 2.12 -15.52
C HIS A 92 2.60 1.38 -15.89
N GLU A 93 2.18 0.37 -15.11
CA GLU A 93 1.06 -0.49 -15.49
C GLU A 93 0.11 -0.80 -14.35
N GLY A 94 -1.08 -0.21 -14.40
CA GLY A 94 -2.26 -0.76 -13.74
C GLY A 94 -2.51 -0.25 -12.34
N ILE A 95 -1.54 -0.22 -11.43
CA ILE A 95 -1.80 0.19 -10.04
C ILE A 95 -1.49 1.67 -9.85
N ILE A 96 -2.51 2.44 -9.47
CA ILE A 96 -2.40 3.90 -9.23
C ILE A 96 -2.36 4.18 -7.72
N HIS A 97 -3.27 3.56 -6.95
CA HIS A 97 -3.31 3.71 -5.49
C HIS A 97 -3.27 2.36 -4.78
N VAL A 98 -2.60 2.36 -3.64
CA VAL A 98 -2.54 1.24 -2.70
C VAL A 98 -2.76 1.77 -1.30
N GLN A 99 -3.57 1.06 -0.52
CA GLN A 99 -3.76 1.35 0.90
C GLN A 99 -3.66 0.06 1.71
N ILE A 100 -3.15 0.15 2.93
CA ILE A 100 -3.18 -0.96 3.89
C ILE A 100 -3.91 -0.49 5.14
N GLU A 101 -4.89 -1.27 5.54
CA GLU A 101 -5.61 -1.15 6.79
C GLU A 101 -5.17 -2.26 7.73
N SER A 102 -5.03 -1.94 9.01
CA SER A 102 -4.81 -2.91 10.09
C SER A 102 -5.62 -2.52 11.32
N ASN A 103 -6.37 -3.48 11.87
CA ASN A 103 -7.21 -3.28 13.07
C ASN A 103 -8.16 -2.06 12.98
N GLY A 104 -8.77 -1.84 11.82
CA GLY A 104 -9.70 -0.75 11.54
C GLY A 104 -9.05 0.60 11.24
N ASN A 105 -7.72 0.67 11.11
CA ASN A 105 -6.99 1.92 10.89
C ASN A 105 -6.16 1.86 9.62
N LEU A 106 -6.14 2.95 8.86
CA LEU A 106 -5.25 3.10 7.72
C LEU A 106 -3.81 3.24 8.24
N VAL A 107 -2.92 2.33 7.84
CA VAL A 107 -1.52 2.30 8.30
C VAL A 107 -0.52 2.67 7.21
N PHE A 108 -0.88 2.49 5.94
CA PHE A 108 -0.03 2.86 4.81
C PHE A 108 -0.87 3.28 3.60
N GLY A 109 -0.36 4.27 2.86
CA GLY A 109 -0.92 4.71 1.58
C GLY A 109 0.19 5.00 0.57
N GLY A 110 0.11 4.39 -0.62
CA GLY A 110 0.91 4.74 -1.78
C GLY A 110 0.00 5.26 -2.87
N TYR A 111 0.06 6.56 -3.17
CA TYR A 111 -0.84 7.22 -4.10
C TYR A 111 -0.10 7.74 -5.34
N ASP A 112 -0.86 8.02 -6.41
CA ASP A 112 -0.37 8.59 -7.67
C ASP A 112 0.81 7.81 -8.27
N ASN A 113 0.66 6.48 -8.38
CA ASN A 113 1.73 5.57 -8.86
C ASN A 113 2.98 5.63 -7.97
N PHE A 114 2.76 5.72 -6.65
CA PHE A 114 3.81 5.90 -5.64
C PHE A 114 4.68 7.12 -5.95
N HIS A 115 4.07 8.23 -6.34
CA HIS A 115 4.82 9.47 -6.52
C HIS A 115 5.51 9.84 -5.20
N ARG A 116 6.74 10.39 -5.28
CA ARG A 116 7.61 10.62 -4.11
C ARG A 116 7.02 11.52 -3.02
N GLN A 117 5.98 12.29 -3.35
CA GLN A 117 5.25 13.18 -2.43
C GLN A 117 3.90 12.60 -2.00
N CYS A 118 3.61 11.35 -2.37
CA CYS A 118 2.28 10.75 -2.24
C CYS A 118 2.35 9.37 -1.57
N VAL A 119 3.45 9.07 -0.86
CA VAL A 119 3.60 7.83 -0.08
C VAL A 119 3.64 8.19 1.40
N ILE A 120 2.72 7.63 2.17
CA ILE A 120 2.43 8.00 3.55
C ILE A 120 2.43 6.76 4.43
N ALA A 121 3.14 6.84 5.55
CA ALA A 121 2.98 5.97 6.69
C ALA A 121 2.21 6.70 7.79
N TYR A 122 1.22 6.01 8.37
CA TYR A 122 0.44 6.50 9.51
C TYR A 122 0.99 5.89 10.81
N SER A 123 0.36 6.21 11.95
CA SER A 123 0.84 5.87 13.30
C SER A 123 1.12 4.39 13.57
N GLY A 124 0.51 3.48 12.82
CA GLY A 124 0.78 2.04 12.92
C GLY A 124 2.17 1.61 12.43
N VAL A 125 2.89 2.46 11.67
CA VAL A 125 4.21 2.15 11.13
C VAL A 125 5.30 2.59 12.11
N SER A 126 6.12 1.64 12.56
CA SER A 126 7.21 1.94 13.48
C SER A 126 8.36 2.70 12.80
N ILE A 127 8.96 3.65 13.52
CA ILE A 127 10.19 4.34 13.09
C ILE A 127 11.33 3.34 12.86
N GLU A 128 11.39 2.28 13.68
CA GLU A 128 12.38 1.21 13.53
C GLU A 128 12.27 0.54 12.15
N LEU A 129 11.05 0.26 11.67
CA LEU A 129 10.86 -0.27 10.32
C LEU A 129 11.41 0.69 9.27
N LEU A 130 11.10 2.00 9.38
CA LEU A 130 11.54 2.99 8.40
C LEU A 130 13.06 3.15 8.37
N GLU A 131 13.73 3.17 9.52
CA GLU A 131 15.20 3.20 9.58
C GLU A 131 15.82 1.95 8.94
N ARG A 132 15.30 0.74 9.24
CA ARG A 132 15.78 -0.48 8.57
C ARG A 132 15.58 -0.44 7.05
N LEU A 133 14.48 0.13 6.56
CA LEU A 133 14.23 0.27 5.13
C LEU A 133 15.16 1.29 4.48
N LYS A 134 15.51 2.35 5.20
CA LYS A 134 16.47 3.36 4.77
C LYS A 134 17.88 2.77 4.67
N GLU A 135 18.32 2.02 5.68
CA GLU A 135 19.61 1.31 5.68
C GLU A 135 19.72 0.32 4.52
N LYS A 136 18.63 -0.41 4.21
CA LYS A 136 18.56 -1.33 3.06
C LYS A 136 18.45 -0.62 1.71
N GLY A 137 18.32 0.71 1.70
CA GLY A 137 18.15 1.49 0.48
C GLY A 137 16.77 1.34 -0.18
N VAL A 138 15.77 0.80 0.51
CA VAL A 138 14.38 0.71 0.00
C VAL A 138 13.73 2.09 -0.04
N ILE A 139 14.02 2.92 0.97
CA ILE A 139 13.63 4.33 1.01
C ILE A 139 14.89 5.21 1.08
N ARG A 140 14.79 6.45 0.60
CA ARG A 140 15.84 7.45 0.78
C ARG A 140 15.77 8.12 2.16
N GLY A 141 14.56 8.20 2.71
CA GLY A 141 14.27 8.83 3.98
C GLY A 141 12.76 9.05 4.15
N TYR A 142 12.39 9.69 5.24
CA TYR A 142 11.02 10.09 5.55
C TYR A 142 11.00 11.41 6.32
N GLU A 143 9.90 12.14 6.23
CA GLU A 143 9.68 13.41 6.93
C GLU A 143 8.40 13.36 7.72
N GLN A 144 8.44 13.83 8.97
CA GLN A 144 7.26 13.93 9.81
C GLN A 144 6.55 15.26 9.53
N SER A 145 5.25 15.16 9.23
CA SER A 145 4.36 16.32 9.22
C SER A 145 3.37 16.19 10.36
N ASN A 146 3.17 17.27 11.09
CA ASN A 146 1.98 17.40 11.92
C ASN A 146 0.82 17.66 10.97
N ALA A 147 -0.21 16.81 11.01
CA ALA A 147 -1.44 16.99 10.26
C ALA A 147 -2.38 17.97 11.00
#